data_AF-A0A2H1W3D0-F1
#
_entry.id   AF-A0A2H1W3D0-F1
#
_cell.length_a   1.000
_cell.length_b   1.000
_cell.length_c   1.000
_cell.angle_alpha   90.00
_cell.angle_beta   90.00
_cell.angle_gamma   90.00
#
_symmetry.space_group_name_H-M   'P 1'
#
loop_
_entity.id
_entity.type
_entity.pdbx_description
1 polymer ?
#
loop_
_entity_poly.entity_id
_entity_poly.type
_entity_poly.pdbx_seq_one_letter_code
_entity_poly.pdbx_strand_id
1 'polypeptide(L)' 'MRRLLTIRWIAAETQLPVSFRHLILPEKNLPPTELLDLQPLPISALRNPKFEELYNETFPQFNPVQTQ' A
#
# COMPACT_ATOMS: atom_id res chain seq x y z
N MET A 1 12.71 19.64 -12.31
CA MET A 1 13.35 19.87 -13.62
C MET A 1 13.58 18.50 -14.26
N ARG A 2 12.91 18.16 -15.37
CA ARG A 2 13.15 16.89 -16.08
C ARG A 2 14.03 17.18 -17.29
N ARG A 3 15.12 16.42 -17.47
CA ARG A 3 16.07 16.54 -18.57
C ARG A 3 15.92 15.31 -19.48
N LEU A 4 15.65 15.52 -20.76
CA LEU A 4 15.66 14.48 -21.78
C LEU A 4 16.96 14.62 -22.57
N LEU A 5 17.71 13.52 -22.71
CA LEU A 5 18.97 13.48 -23.46
C LEU A 5 18.85 12.47 -24.60
N THR A 6 19.19 12.91 -25.82
CA THR A 6 19.16 12.04 -27.00
C THR A 6 20.56 11.48 -27.26
N ILE A 7 20.70 10.15 -27.35
CA ILE A 7 22.01 9.45 -27.34
C ILE A 7 22.74 9.53 -28.71
N ARG A 8 22.22 10.27 -29.71
CA ARG A 8 22.80 10.31 -31.08
C ARG A 8 23.11 11.71 -31.64
N TRP A 9 22.79 12.78 -30.93
CA TRP A 9 23.06 14.15 -31.38
C TRP A 9 23.82 14.91 -30.29
N ILE A 10 25.06 15.31 -30.59
CA ILE A 10 25.84 16.17 -29.71
C ILE A 10 25.10 17.51 -29.58
N ALA A 11 24.86 17.96 -28.34
CA ALA A 11 24.13 19.18 -27.98
C ALA A 11 22.59 19.20 -28.15
N ALA A 12 21.93 18.06 -28.36
CA ALA A 12 20.46 17.98 -28.33
C ALA A 12 19.91 17.90 -26.89
N GLU A 13 20.06 18.99 -26.14
CA GLU A 13 19.45 19.18 -24.81
C GLU A 13 18.28 20.17 -24.90
N THR A 14 17.12 19.79 -24.40
CA THR A 14 15.98 20.69 -24.23
C THR A 14 15.61 20.77 -22.76
N GLN A 15 15.56 21.99 -22.23
CA GLN A 15 15.13 22.26 -20.86
C GLN A 15 13.75 22.90 -20.87
N LEU A 16 12.76 22.19 -20.33
CA LEU A 16 11.41 22.72 -20.13
C LEU A 16 11.22 23.07 -18.64
N PRO A 17 11.04 24.36 -18.29
CA PRO A 17 10.73 24.72 -16.92
C PRO A 17 9.33 24.22 -16.55
N VAL A 18 9.26 23.34 -15.56
CA VAL A 18 7.99 22.91 -14.97
C VAL A 18 7.69 23.86 -13.81
N SER A 19 6.73 24.75 -14.00
CA SER A 19 6.29 25.69 -12.95
C SER A 19 5.24 25.04 -12.06
N PHE A 20 5.43 25.15 -10.75
CA PHE A 20 4.46 24.73 -9.75
C PHE A 20 3.59 25.90 -9.24
N ARG A 21 3.64 27.09 -9.88
CA ARG A 21 2.93 28.30 -9.43
C ARG A 21 1.42 28.11 -9.28
N HIS A 22 0.84 27.20 -10.05
CA HIS A 22 -0.59 26.86 -10.00
C HIS A 22 -0.83 25.39 -9.62
N LEU A 23 0.18 24.71 -9.05
CA LEU A 23 0.01 23.34 -8.57
C LEU A 23 -0.81 23.38 -7.28
N ILE A 24 -2.01 22.80 -7.33
CA ILE A 24 -2.80 22.51 -6.13
C ILE A 24 -2.34 21.15 -5.63
N LEU A 25 -1.74 21.13 -4.45
CA LEU A 25 -1.40 19.87 -3.80
C LEU A 25 -2.68 19.21 -3.28
N PRO A 26 -2.83 17.88 -3.44
CA PRO A 26 -3.91 17.18 -2.76
C PRO A 26 -3.75 17.34 -1.25
N GLU A 27 -4.87 17.24 -0.55
CA GLU A 27 -4.84 17.19 0.91
C GLU A 27 -3.97 16.03 1.38
N LYS A 28 -3.35 16.20 2.55
CA LYS A 28 -2.56 15.11 3.15
C LYS A 28 -3.49 13.93 3.41
N ASN A 29 -2.98 12.73 3.15
CA ASN A 29 -3.69 11.51 3.53
C ASN A 29 -3.97 11.53 5.04
N LEU A 30 -5.14 11.05 5.42
CA LEU A 30 -5.46 10.80 6.82
C LEU A 30 -4.43 9.82 7.41
N PRO A 31 -4.13 9.93 8.73
CA PRO A 31 -3.27 8.95 9.38
C PRO A 31 -3.84 7.54 9.20
N PRO A 32 -2.98 6.51 9.06
CA PRO A 32 -3.45 5.14 9.02
C PRO A 32 -4.18 4.80 10.33
N THR A 33 -5.21 3.96 10.25
CA THR A 33 -5.90 3.45 11.44
C THR A 33 -4.92 2.71 12.33
N GLU A 34 -4.96 2.99 13.63
CA GLU A 34 -4.15 2.27 14.59
C GLU A 34 -4.53 0.78 14.62
N LEU A 35 -3.51 -0.06 14.65
CA LEU A 35 -3.68 -1.50 14.84
C LEU A 35 -3.85 -1.76 16.33
N LEU A 36 -5.04 -2.21 16.71
CA LEU A 36 -5.37 -2.49 18.10
C LEU A 36 -4.70 -3.78 18.57
N ASP A 37 -4.23 -3.81 19.82
CA ASP A 37 -3.68 -5.03 20.45
C ASP A 37 -4.81 -5.95 20.92
N LEU A 38 -5.51 -6.52 19.94
CA LEU A 38 -6.61 -7.44 20.14
C LEU A 38 -6.10 -8.86 20.36
N GLN A 39 -6.89 -9.66 21.10
CA GLN A 39 -6.61 -11.09 21.25
C GLN A 39 -6.78 -11.79 19.89
N PRO A 40 -5.77 -12.53 19.41
CA PRO A 40 -5.83 -13.20 18.11
C PRO A 40 -7.05 -14.12 17.99
N LEU A 41 -7.79 -14.00 16.89
CA LEU A 41 -8.95 -14.86 16.66
C LEU A 41 -8.50 -16.26 16.21
N PRO A 42 -9.01 -17.35 16.82
CA PRO A 42 -8.78 -18.68 16.32
C PRO A 42 -9.55 -18.91 15.01
N ILE A 43 -9.11 -19.87 14.19
CA ILE A 43 -9.82 -20.25 12.96
C ILE A 43 -11.28 -20.69 13.24
N SER A 44 -11.56 -21.21 14.44
CA SER A 44 -12.91 -21.59 14.88
C SER A 44 -13.89 -20.41 14.99
N ALA A 45 -13.39 -19.17 14.92
CA ALA A 45 -14.23 -17.98 14.80
C ALA A 45 -15.05 -17.96 13.49
N LEU A 46 -14.64 -18.72 12.47
CA LEU A 46 -15.36 -18.85 11.19
C LEU A 46 -16.70 -19.59 11.32
N ARG A 47 -16.88 -20.41 12.36
CA ARG A 47 -18.12 -21.18 12.65
C ARG A 47 -18.62 -22.00 11.46
N ASN A 48 -17.70 -22.48 10.62
CA ASN A 48 -18.02 -23.29 9.46
C ASN A 48 -16.90 -24.30 9.22
N PRO A 49 -17.17 -25.60 9.43
CA PRO A 49 -16.16 -26.65 9.31
C PRO A 49 -15.44 -26.67 7.95
N LYS A 50 -16.15 -26.35 6.86
CA LYS A 50 -15.56 -26.32 5.51
C LYS A 50 -14.57 -25.18 5.32
N PHE A 51 -14.79 -24.05 6.01
CA PHE A 51 -13.88 -22.91 5.93
C PHE A 51 -12.73 -23.05 6.91
N GLU A 52 -12.97 -23.65 8.08
CA GLU A 52 -11.93 -23.99 9.04
C GLU A 52 -10.89 -24.96 8.44
N GLU A 53 -11.34 -25.98 7.70
CA GLU A 53 -10.48 -26.96 7.04
C GLU A 53 -9.47 -26.32 6.07
N LEU A 54 -9.86 -25.23 5.38
CA LEU A 54 -8.98 -24.53 4.44
C LEU A 54 -7.77 -23.87 5.11
N TYR A 55 -7.89 -23.50 6.38
CA TYR A 55 -6.87 -22.72 7.10
C TYR A 55 -6.17 -23.53 8.20
N ASN A 56 -6.74 -24.65 8.62
CA ASN A 56 -6.26 -25.47 9.74
C ASN A 56 -4.81 -25.95 9.59
N GLU A 57 -4.37 -26.21 8.36
CA GLU A 57 -2.99 -26.64 8.07
C GLU A 57 -1.99 -25.49 7.92
N THR A 58 -2.47 -24.24 7.77
CA THR A 58 -1.59 -23.09 7.47
C THR A 58 -1.26 -22.31 8.73
N PHE A 59 -2.27 -22.00 9.56
CA PHE A 59 -2.07 -21.22 10.79
C PHE A 59 -3.19 -21.50 11.80
N PRO A 60 -2.89 -21.45 13.11
CA PRO A 60 -3.89 -21.70 14.16
C PRO A 60 -4.77 -20.48 14.47
N GLN A 61 -4.28 -19.27 14.20
CA GLN A 61 -4.93 -18.00 14.57
C GLN A 61 -4.70 -16.94 13.49
N PHE A 62 -5.64 -16.01 13.38
CA PHE A 62 -5.58 -14.87 12.49
C PHE A 62 -4.57 -13.83 12.99
N ASN A 63 -3.99 -13.08 12.06
CA ASN A 63 -3.10 -11.97 12.41
C ASN A 63 -3.90 -10.78 12.97
N PRO A 64 -3.24 -9.76 13.56
CA PRO A 64 -3.95 -8.62 14.16
C PRO A 64 -4.80 -7.82 13.16
N VAL A 65 -4.38 -7.73 11.88
CA VAL A 65 -5.14 -7.04 10.83
C VAL A 65 -6.43 -7.79 10.46
N GLN A 66 -6.40 -9.12 10.52
CA GLN A 66 -7.56 -9.98 10.28
C GLN A 66 -8.47 -10.11 11.51
N THR A 67 -7.93 -9.78 12.69
CA THR A 67 -8.65 -9.78 13.97
C THR A 67 -9.39 -8.47 14.21
N GLN A 68 -8.87 -7.35 13.70
CA GLN A 68 -9.49 -6.02 13.71
C GLN A 68 -10.46 -5.83 12.55
#